data_AF-A0A4Y3RX43-F1
#
_entry.id   AF-A0A4Y3RX43-F1
#
_cell.length_a   1.000
_cell.length_b   1.000
_cell.length_c   1.000
_cell.angle_alpha   90.00
_cell.angle_beta   90.00
_cell.angle_gamma   90.00
#
_symmetry.space_group_name_H-M   'P 1'
#
loop_
_entity.id
_entity.type
_entity.pdbx_description
1 polymer ?
#
loop_
_entity_poly.entity_id
_entity_poly.type
_entity_poly.pdbx_seq_one_letter_code
_entity_poly.pdbx_strand_id
1 'polypeptide(L)' 'MYGTTLKALVHEQFGDGIISAINFTLDVKKVADPEGGERAVITLDGKYLPNKPF' A
#
# COMPACT_ATOMS: atom_id res chain seq x y z
N MET A 1 12.24 -5.95 1.98
CA MET A 1 12.58 -6.19 0.57
C MET A 1 11.88 -5.21 -0.40
N TYR A 2 10.60 -4.83 -0.21
CA TYR A 2 9.89 -3.91 -1.14
C TYR A 2 9.65 -2.48 -0.66
N GLY A 3 10.08 -2.11 0.56
CA GLY A 3 9.80 -0.78 1.13
C GLY A 3 10.36 0.38 0.30
N THR A 4 11.53 0.20 -0.33
CA THR A 4 12.14 1.20 -1.22
C THR A 4 11.36 1.34 -2.54
N THR A 5 10.91 0.22 -3.11
CA THR A 5 10.07 0.22 -4.32
C THR A 5 8.72 0.88 -4.08
N LEU A 6 8.06 0.56 -2.97
CA LEU A 6 6.79 1.19 -2.58
C LEU A 6 6.97 2.70 -2.38
N LYS A 7 8.04 3.13 -1.71
CA LYS A 7 8.36 4.56 -1.56
C LYS A 7 8.53 5.24 -2.93
N ALA A 8 9.31 4.64 -3.83
CA ALA A 8 9.52 5.19 -5.16
C ALA A 8 8.22 5.31 -5.96
N LEU A 9 7.38 4.26 -5.97
CA LEU A 9 6.08 4.26 -6.65
C LEU A 9 5.10 5.29 -6.08
N VAL A 10 5.10 5.49 -4.76
CA VAL A 10 4.27 6.53 -4.12
C VAL A 10 4.74 7.92 -4.53
N HIS A 11 6.05 8.17 -4.52
CA HIS A 11 6.59 9.46 -4.94
C HIS A 11 6.38 9.72 -6.45
N GLU A 12 6.41 8.69 -7.29
CA GLU A 12 6.18 8.79 -8.73
C GLU A 12 4.70 9.07 -9.06
N GLN A 13 3.77 8.38 -8.39
CA GLN A 13 2.33 8.51 -8.69
C GLN A 13 1.64 9.66 -7.94
N PHE A 14 2.04 9.92 -6.68
CA PHE A 14 1.38 10.91 -5.81
C PHE A 14 2.24 12.14 -5.50
N GLY A 15 3.56 12.04 -5.62
CA GLY A 15 4.52 13.11 -5.30
C GLY A 15 5.18 12.95 -3.92
N ASP A 16 5.99 13.93 -3.53
CA ASP A 16 6.71 13.89 -2.23
C ASP A 16 5.73 13.93 -1.05
N GLY A 17 5.67 12.83 -0.31
CA GLY A 17 4.70 12.64 0.76
C GLY A 17 4.75 11.25 1.37
N ILE A 18 3.89 11.00 2.35
CA ILE A 18 3.78 9.70 3.03
C ILE A 18 2.38 9.13 2.88
N ILE A 19 2.29 7.81 2.85
CA ILE A 19 1.02 7.12 3.07
C ILE A 19 0.81 7.04 4.59
N SER A 20 -0.28 7.64 5.07
CA SER A 20 -0.61 7.63 6.49
C SER A 20 -0.84 6.20 6.97
N ALA A 21 -0.16 5.80 8.04
CA ALA A 21 -0.43 4.53 8.74
C ALA A 21 -1.50 4.69 9.84
N ILE A 22 -1.98 5.92 10.08
CA ILE A 22 -3.01 6.22 11.09
C ILE A 22 -4.39 6.26 10.45
N ASN A 23 -4.53 6.95 9.31
CA ASN A 23 -5.74 6.91 8.50
C ASN A 23 -5.57 5.84 7.43
N PHE A 24 -5.68 4.60 7.88
CA PHE A 24 -5.33 3.41 7.12
C PHE A 24 -6.34 2.30 7.37
N THR A 25 -6.75 1.62 6.30
CA THR A 25 -7.63 0.45 6.35
C THR A 25 -6.89 -0.77 5.81
N LEU A 26 -6.94 -1.86 6.57
CA LEU A 26 -6.37 -3.15 6.21
C LEU A 26 -7.51 -4.14 5.96
N ASP A 27 -7.53 -4.74 4.79
CA ASP A 27 -8.49 -5.78 4.42
C ASP A 27 -7.73 -7.03 3.97
N VAL A 28 -8.04 -8.17 4.58
CA VAL A 28 -7.44 -9.46 4.21
C VAL A 28 -8.53 -10.35 3.68
N LYS A 29 -8.42 -10.71 2.41
CA LYS A 29 -9.35 -11.61 1.74
C LYS A 29 -8.65 -12.89 1.37
N LYS A 30 -9.30 -14.01 1.70
CA LYS A 30 -8.86 -15.33 1.26
C LYS A 30 -9.46 -15.60 -0.11
N VAL A 31 -8.63 -15.94 -1.08
CA VAL A 31 -9.05 -16.26 -2.44
C VAL A 31 -8.52 -17.65 -2.81
N ALA A 32 -9.29 -18.40 -3.58
CA ALA A 32 -8.86 -19.71 -4.05
C ALA A 32 -7.73 -19.55 -5.08
N ASP A 33 -6.68 -20.35 -4.93
CA ASP A 33 -5.57 -20.38 -5.90
C ASP A 33 -5.96 -21.24 -7.11
N PRO A 34 -5.79 -20.76 -8.36
CA PRO A 34 -6.07 -21.55 -9.56
C PRO A 34 -5.18 -22.79 -9.71
N GLU A 35 -4.00 -22.83 -9.07
CA GLU A 35 -3.04 -23.95 -9.11
C GLU A 35 -3.25 -24.94 -7.95
N GLY A 36 -4.27 -24.69 -7.11
CA GLY A 36 -4.57 -25.48 -5.91
C GLY A 36 -3.98 -24.84 -4.66
N GLY A 37 -4.82 -24.64 -3.65
CA GLY A 37 -4.45 -23.97 -2.39
C GLY A 37 -5.22 -22.67 -2.18
N GLU A 38 -4.70 -21.83 -1.29
CA GLU A 38 -5.38 -20.63 -0.80
C GLU A 38 -4.42 -19.44 -0.82
N ARG A 39 -4.80 -18.35 -1.50
CA ARG A 39 -4.06 -17.09 -1.50
C ARG A 39 -4.71 -16.12 -0.51
N ALA A 40 -3.88 -15.30 0.12
CA ALA A 40 -4.34 -14.16 0.89
C ALA A 40 -4.06 -12.88 0.09
N VAL A 41 -5.11 -12.14 -0.21
CA VAL A 41 -5.05 -10.79 -0.77
C VAL A 41 -5.08 -9.83 0.40
N ILE A 42 -3.98 -9.12 0.63
CA ILE A 42 -3.88 -8.08 1.65
C ILE A 42 -3.98 -6.75 0.93
N THR A 43 -5.08 -6.04 1.16
CA THR A 43 -5.29 -4.69 0.64
C THR A 43 -4.91 -3.68 1.71
N LEU A 44 -3.99 -2.79 1.36
CA LEU A 44 -3.50 -1.73 2.23
C LEU A 44 -4.00 -0.39 1.64
N ASP A 45 -5.05 0.19 2.24
CA ASP A 45 -5.60 1.49 1.80
C ASP A 45 -5.22 2.58 2.79
N GLY A 46 -4.30 3.46 2.41
CA GLY A 46 -3.81 4.53 3.26
C GLY A 46 -3.95 5.89 2.60
N LYS A 47 -4.37 6.89 3.38
CA LYS A 47 -4.50 8.26 2.88
C LYS A 47 -3.11 8.85 2.57
N TYR A 48 -2.92 9.30 1.34
CA TYR A 48 -1.73 10.06 0.95
C TYR A 48 -1.72 11.45 1.63
N LEU A 49 -0.60 11.76 2.26
CA LEU A 49 -0.33 13.05 2.91
C LEU A 49 0.86 13.70 2.21
N PRO A 50 0.64 14.79 1.44
CA PRO A 50 1.73 15.49 0.76
C PRO A 50 2.64 16.18 1.78
N ASN A 51 3.93 16.06 1.57
CA ASN A 51 4.93 16.80 2.33
C ASN A 51 5.08 18.18 1.71
N LYS A 52 4.42 19.18 2.30
CA LYS A 52 4.58 20.58 1.89
C LYS A 52 5.68 21.22 2.72
N PRO A 53 6.77 21.72 2.11
CA PRO A 53 7.72 22.56 2.83
C PRO A 53 7.01 23.84 3.29
N PHE A 54 7.19 24.19 4.56
CA PHE A 54 6.69 25.42 5.17
C PHE A 54 7.70 26.56 5.00
#